data_AF-A0A182S097-F1
#
_entry.id   AF-A0A182S097-F1
#
_cell.length_a   1.000
_cell.length_b   1.000
_cell.length_c   1.000
_cell.angle_alpha   90.00
_cell.angle_beta   90.00
_cell.angle_gamma   90.00
#
_symmetry.space_group_name_H-M   'P 1'
#
loop_
_entity.id
_entity.type
_entity.pdbx_description
1 polymer ?
#
loop_
_entity_poly.entity_id
_entity_poly.type
_entity_poly.pdbx_seq_one_letter_code
_entity_poly.pdbx_strand_id
1 'polypeptide(L)' 'MLFDWNQKDIGNYTCIAENIAGKRTSESIELIVFVNGGSQWSAWLECRCPGKPAQGRKRTRTCSDPIPLYGGAPC' A
#
# COMPACT_ATOMS: atom_id res chain seq x y z
N MET A 1 -8.02 17.51 9.64
CA MET A 1 -6.67 16.93 9.82
C MET A 1 -6.81 15.45 9.50
N LEU A 2 -6.01 14.93 8.57
CA LEU A 2 -6.05 13.53 8.15
C LEU A 2 -5.27 12.70 9.17
N PHE A 3 -5.95 11.78 9.85
CA PHE A 3 -5.37 10.93 10.90
C PHE A 3 -5.25 9.46 10.45
N ASP A 4 -5.93 9.11 9.37
CA ASP A 4 -5.81 7.85 8.65
C ASP A 4 -5.54 8.21 7.18
N TRP A 5 -4.55 7.57 6.56
CA TRP A 5 -4.11 7.90 5.21
C TRP A 5 -4.56 6.81 4.26
N ASN A 6 -5.48 7.15 3.38
CA ASN A 6 -6.09 6.23 2.46
C ASN A 6 -5.70 6.64 1.04
N GLN A 7 -5.76 5.70 0.09
CA GLN A 7 -5.45 5.99 -1.31
C GLN A 7 -6.36 7.09 -1.91
N LYS A 8 -7.55 7.27 -1.33
CA LYS A 8 -8.51 8.32 -1.73
C LYS A 8 -8.06 9.74 -1.33
N ASP A 9 -7.11 9.86 -0.41
CA ASP A 9 -6.63 11.16 0.06
C ASP A 9 -5.53 11.73 -0.86
N ILE A 10 -5.02 10.95 -1.81
CA ILE A 10 -4.01 11.38 -2.77
C ILE A 10 -4.58 12.53 -3.62
N GLY A 11 -3.82 13.62 -3.72
CA GLY A 11 -4.23 14.78 -4.51
C GLY A 11 -3.44 16.04 -4.20
N ASN A 12 -3.83 17.15 -4.84
CA ASN A 12 -3.21 18.45 -4.63
C ASN A 12 -3.93 19.21 -3.53
N TYR A 13 -3.19 19.61 -2.52
CA TYR A 13 -3.68 20.37 -1.37
C TYR A 13 -3.11 21.77 -1.39
N THR A 14 -3.96 22.74 -1.02
CA THR A 14 -3.58 24.14 -0.96
C THR A 14 -4.14 24.74 0.32
N CYS A 15 -3.35 25.58 0.97
CA CYS A 15 -3.79 26.30 2.15
C CYS A 15 -4.45 27.62 1.75
N ILE A 16 -5.52 27.98 2.43
CA ILE A 16 -6.28 29.20 2.18
C ILE A 16 -6.40 29.97 3.51
N ALA A 17 -5.91 31.21 3.51
CA ALA A 17 -6.11 32.16 4.60
C ALA A 17 -7.12 33.24 4.16
N GLU A 18 -8.18 33.41 4.93
CA GLU A 18 -9.29 34.31 4.60
C GLU A 18 -9.66 35.17 5.81
N ASN A 19 -9.84 36.48 5.58
CA ASN A 19 -10.32 37.45 6.56
C ASN A 19 -11.13 38.56 5.86
N ILE A 20 -11.56 39.58 6.61
CA ILE A 20 -12.35 40.71 6.05
C ILE A 20 -11.61 41.54 5.00
N ALA A 21 -10.27 41.52 5.01
CA ALA A 21 -9.45 42.24 4.04
C ALA A 21 -9.24 41.43 2.75
N GLY A 22 -9.56 40.14 2.75
CA GLY A 22 -9.55 39.29 1.57
C GLY A 22 -9.03 37.88 1.82
N LYS A 23 -8.63 37.23 0.72
CA LYS A 23 -8.24 35.82 0.67
C LYS A 23 -6.86 35.66 0.03
N ARG A 24 -6.02 34.82 0.61
CA ARG A 24 -4.71 34.42 0.07
C ARG A 24 -4.63 32.91 0.02
N THR A 25 -4.25 32.39 -1.14
CA THR A 25 -4.08 30.96 -1.39
C THR A 25 -2.58 30.69 -1.50
N SER A 26 -2.09 29.66 -0.84
CA SER A 26 -0.69 29.24 -0.94
C SER A 26 -0.39 28.56 -2.27
N GLU A 27 0.87 28.22 -2.50
CA GLU A 27 1.21 27.22 -3.52
C GLU A 27 0.60 25.86 -3.17
N SER A 28 0.34 25.05 -4.21
CA SER A 28 -0.22 23.71 -4.05
C SER A 28 0.88 22.68 -3.80
N ILE A 29 0.61 21.68 -2.95
CA ILE A 29 1.48 20.54 -2.73
C ILE A 29 0.76 19.25 -3.12
N GLU A 30 1.47 18.35 -3.79
CA GLU A 30 0.98 17.00 -4.07
C GLU A 30 1.16 16.13 -2.83
N LEU A 31 0.06 15.61 -2.32
CA LEU A 31 0.06 14.58 -1.29
C LEU A 31 -0.03 13.21 -1.94
N ILE A 32 0.96 12.37 -1.67
CA ILE A 32 1.00 10.97 -2.10
C ILE A 32 0.96 10.04 -0.88
N VAL A 33 0.30 8.90 -1.03
CA VAL A 33 0.26 7.84 -0.01
C VAL A 33 0.88 6.58 -0.60
N PHE A 34 1.93 6.10 0.06
CA PHE A 34 2.63 4.87 -0.34
C PHE A 34 1.85 3.64 0.12
N VAL A 35 1.78 2.62 -0.74
CA VAL A 35 1.18 1.33 -0.38
C VAL A 35 2.27 0.28 -0.45
N ASN A 36 2.54 -0.40 0.66
CA ASN A 36 3.50 -1.50 0.70
C ASN A 36 2.84 -2.78 0.20
N GLY A 37 3.58 -3.58 -0.55
CA GLY A 37 3.10 -4.86 -1.04
C GLY A 37 2.84 -5.88 0.07
N GLY A 38 1.79 -6.66 -0.09
CA GLY A 38 1.50 -7.76 0.81
C GLY A 38 0.65 -8.85 0.18
N SER A 39 0.61 -9.99 0.88
CA SER A 39 -0.53 -10.90 0.90
C SER A 39 -0.33 -11.90 2.04
N GLN A 40 -1.42 -12.60 2.39
CA GLN A 40 -1.33 -13.74 3.28
C GLN A 40 -0.62 -14.91 2.61
N TRP A 41 0.11 -15.69 3.40
CA TRP A 41 0.69 -16.94 2.94
C TRP A 41 -0.41 -17.96 2.62
N SER A 42 -0.22 -18.72 1.54
CA SER A 42 -1.06 -19.89 1.25
C SER A 42 -0.87 -21.00 2.29
N ALA A 43 -1.79 -21.95 2.29
CA ALA A 43 -1.68 -23.15 3.10
C ALA A 43 -0.39 -23.92 2.75
N TRP A 44 0.18 -24.58 3.76
CA TRP A 44 1.32 -25.47 3.54
C TRP A 44 0.91 -26.65 2.65
N LEU A 45 1.60 -26.82 1.53
CA LEU A 45 1.57 -28.03 0.72
C LEU A 45 2.74 -28.94 1.11
N GLU A 46 2.47 -30.23 1.25
CA GLU A 46 3.52 -31.25 1.38
C GLU A 46 4.22 -31.46 0.02
N CYS A 47 5.54 -31.36 0.02
CA CYS A 47 6.36 -31.68 -1.14
C CYS A 47 6.42 -33.21 -1.28
N ARG A 48 5.68 -33.78 -2.24
CA ARG A 48 5.69 -35.22 -2.52
C ARG A 48 6.26 -35.50 -3.91
N CYS A 49 7.20 -36.44 -3.97
CA CYS A 49 7.60 -37.09 -5.21
C CYS A 49 6.86 -38.44 -5.31
N PRO A 50 6.38 -38.85 -6.50
CA PRO A 50 5.75 -40.16 -6.66
C PRO A 50 6.66 -41.28 -6.15
N GLY A 51 6.10 -42.18 -5.33
CA GLY A 51 6.85 -43.31 -4.75
C GLY A 51 7.82 -42.97 -3.62
N LYS A 52 7.82 -41.74 -3.09
CA LYS A 52 8.65 -41.35 -1.92
C LYS A 52 7.79 -40.72 -0.80
N PRO A 53 8.21 -40.86 0.48
CA PRO A 53 7.59 -40.11 1.56
C PRO A 53 7.76 -38.60 1.37
N ALA A 54 6.89 -37.80 1.98
CA ALA A 54 6.94 -36.34 1.88
C ALA A 54 8.30 -35.80 2.36
N GLN A 55 8.86 -34.85 1.61
CA GLN A 55 10.20 -34.28 1.85
C GLN A 55 10.12 -32.78 2.18
N GLY A 56 9.23 -32.42 3.10
CA GLY A 56 9.06 -31.06 3.60
C GLY A 56 7.80 -30.36 3.06
N ARG A 57 7.68 -29.07 3.38
CA ARG A 57 6.50 -28.27 3.09
C ARG A 57 6.85 -27.02 2.30
N LYS A 58 6.00 -26.66 1.34
CA LYS A 58 6.08 -25.41 0.57
C LYS A 58 4.80 -24.62 0.79
N ARG A 59 4.94 -23.30 0.85
CA ARG A 59 3.82 -22.35 0.72
C ARG A 59 4.25 -21.22 -0.19
N THR A 60 3.28 -20.50 -0.70
CA THR A 60 3.46 -19.40 -1.67
C THR A 60 2.73 -18.17 -1.17
N ARG A 61 3.19 -17.00 -1.58
CA ARG A 61 2.47 -15.73 -1.43
C ARG A 61 2.66 -14.94 -2.71
N THR A 62 1.68 -14.12 -3.07
CA THR A 62 1.74 -13.22 -4.24
C THR A 62 1.82 -11.78 -3.78
N CYS A 63 2.38 -10.87 -4.57
CA CYS A 63 2.38 -9.45 -4.23
C CYS A 63 1.14 -8.77 -4.81
N SER A 64 -0.03 -9.09 -4.25
CA SER A 64 -1.32 -8.76 -4.86
C SER A 64 -2.35 -8.16 -3.92
N ASP A 65 -2.13 -8.21 -2.60
CA ASP A 65 -3.11 -7.75 -1.62
C ASP A 65 -2.46 -7.16 -0.36
N PRO A 66 -2.08 -5.87 -0.38
CA PRO A 66 -2.21 -4.95 -1.51
C PRO A 66 -1.01 -5.02 -2.48
N ILE A 67 -1.20 -4.48 -3.69
CA ILE A 67 -0.12 -4.27 -4.66
C ILE A 67 0.69 -3.03 -4.23
N PRO A 68 2.04 -3.06 -4.28
CA PRO A 68 2.84 -1.88 -3.98
C PRO A 68 2.52 -0.71 -4.93
N LEU A 69 2.34 0.50 -4.38
CA LEU A 69 2.05 1.71 -5.16
C LEU A 69 2.88 2.91 -4.68
N TYR A 70 3.09 3.86 -5.59
CA TYR A 70 3.76 5.15 -5.37
C TYR A 70 5.16 5.06 -4.74
N GLY A 71 5.85 3.92 -4.85
CA GLY A 71 7.16 3.69 -4.25
C GLY A 71 7.14 2.97 -2.91
N GLY A 72 6.00 2.37 -2.52
CA GLY A 72 5.94 1.49 -1.36
C GLY A 72 6.79 0.22 -1.51
N ALA A 73 7.11 -0.41 -0.39
CA ALA A 73 8.02 -1.54 -0.31
C ALA A 73 7.49 -2.77 -1.07
N PRO A 74 8.36 -3.53 -1.76
CA PRO A 74 7.97 -4.78 -2.40
C PRO A 74 7.70 -5.92 -1.39
N CYS A 75 7.11 -7.01 -1.89
CA CYS A 75 7.00 -8.30 -1.21
C CYS A 75 8.27 -9.15 -1.40
#